data_AF-A0A3S1HJL7-F1
#
_entry.id   AF-A0A3S1HJL7-F1
#
_cell.length_a   1.000
_cell.length_b   1.000
_cell.length_c   1.000
_cell.angle_alpha   90.00
_cell.angle_beta   90.00
_cell.angle_gamma   90.00
#
_symmetry.space_group_name_H-M   'P 1'
#
loop_
_entity.id
_entity.type
_entity.pdbx_description
1 polymer ?
#
loop_
_entity_poly.entity_id
_entity_poly.type
_entity_poly.pdbx_seq_one_letter_code
_entity_poly.pdbx_strand_id
1 'polypeptide(L)'
;RQPDLDVLDTLDKVAKARLAVVSLPMCNLYLQDRRGDKTTPRWRGVTLLHEMKARGIPVAVASDNTRDPFYAYGDLDMLEVYRMATRILHFDHPVGDWPQAVTSTPAQVMRLDGFGTLAAGGAADFVVFKGRSWTELLSRPESDRIVVRDGRAIERQLPDYAELDDLMVG
;
A
#
# COMPACT_ATOMS: atom_id res chain seq x y z
N ARG A 1 -3.07 -19.01 16.97
CA ARG A 1 -1.82 -18.39 16.47
C ARG A 1 -0.82 -19.52 16.21
N GLN A 2 -0.08 -19.49 15.12
CA GLN A 2 0.97 -20.49 14.85
C GLN A 2 2.10 -20.37 15.88
N PRO A 3 2.81 -21.47 16.20
CA PRO A 3 4.00 -21.41 17.06
C PRO A 3 5.09 -20.50 16.45
N ASP A 4 5.76 -19.71 17.29
CA ASP A 4 6.73 -18.72 16.81
C ASP A 4 7.92 -19.37 16.07
N LEU A 5 8.37 -20.56 16.48
CA LEU A 5 9.46 -21.27 15.80
C LEU A 5 9.08 -21.65 14.36
N ASP A 6 7.85 -22.12 14.13
CA ASP A 6 7.37 -22.48 12.79
C ASP A 6 7.26 -21.24 11.90
N VAL A 7 6.84 -20.11 12.48
CA VAL A 7 6.78 -18.82 11.80
C VAL A 7 8.17 -18.38 11.36
N LEU A 8 9.14 -18.37 12.27
CA LEU A 8 10.50 -17.91 11.97
C LEU A 8 11.18 -18.81 10.93
N ASP A 9 11.04 -20.13 11.04
CA ASP A 9 11.53 -21.08 10.04
C ASP A 9 10.88 -20.87 8.66
N THR A 10 9.58 -20.58 8.63
CA THR A 10 8.88 -20.22 7.37
C THR A 10 9.46 -18.96 6.75
N LEU A 11 9.68 -17.90 7.55
CA LEU A 11 10.26 -16.65 7.03
C LEU A 11 11.68 -16.86 6.50
N ASP A 12 12.50 -17.69 7.16
CA ASP A 12 13.86 -18.00 6.69
C ASP A 12 13.83 -18.76 5.36
N LYS A 13 12.85 -19.66 5.16
CA LYS A 13 12.62 -20.33 3.88
C LYS A 13 12.17 -19.37 2.78
N VAL A 14 11.28 -18.42 3.09
CA VAL A 14 10.84 -17.38 2.15
C VAL A 14 12.02 -16.53 1.69
N ALA A 15 12.89 -16.12 2.64
CA ALA A 15 14.11 -15.37 2.34
C ALA A 15 15.07 -16.18 1.45
N LYS A 16 15.33 -17.44 1.79
CA LYS A 16 16.19 -18.35 1.01
C LYS A 16 15.66 -18.55 -0.42
N ALA A 17 14.33 -18.60 -0.58
CA ALA A 17 13.67 -18.73 -1.87
C ALA A 17 13.64 -17.42 -2.69
N ARG A 18 14.06 -16.29 -2.10
CA ARG A 18 14.05 -14.96 -2.74
C ARG A 18 12.67 -14.53 -3.22
N LEU A 19 11.65 -14.87 -2.45
CA LEU A 19 10.28 -14.44 -2.72
C LEU A 19 10.07 -13.00 -2.25
N ALA A 20 9.18 -12.29 -2.93
CA ALA A 20 8.62 -11.02 -2.45
C ALA A 20 7.25 -11.27 -1.83
N VAL A 21 6.86 -10.44 -0.87
CA VAL A 21 5.55 -10.53 -0.20
C VAL A 21 4.81 -9.21 -0.33
N VAL A 22 3.53 -9.28 -0.71
CA VAL A 22 2.62 -8.14 -0.74
C VAL A 22 1.58 -8.32 0.37
N SER A 23 1.48 -7.36 1.29
CA SER A 23 0.38 -7.30 2.27
C SER A 23 -0.70 -6.34 1.78
N LEU A 24 -1.94 -6.55 2.21
CA LEU A 24 -3.10 -5.81 1.70
C LEU A 24 -3.83 -5.16 2.89
N PRO A 25 -3.23 -4.17 3.57
CA PRO A 25 -3.55 -3.88 4.97
C PRO A 25 -5.00 -3.45 5.20
N MET A 26 -5.58 -2.72 4.25
CA MET A 26 -6.99 -2.28 4.30
C MET A 26 -7.95 -3.48 4.18
N CYS A 27 -7.75 -4.34 3.18
CA CYS A 27 -8.56 -5.54 2.98
C CYS A 27 -8.34 -6.58 4.09
N ASN A 28 -7.10 -6.75 4.55
CA ASN A 28 -6.79 -7.62 5.69
C ASN A 28 -7.49 -7.14 6.96
N LEU A 29 -7.42 -5.83 7.27
CA LEU A 29 -8.14 -5.25 8.41
C LEU A 29 -9.66 -5.39 8.28
N TYR A 30 -10.20 -5.32 7.05
CA TYR A 30 -11.64 -5.41 6.79
C TYR A 30 -12.20 -6.83 6.86
N LEU A 31 -11.44 -7.81 6.38
CA LEU A 31 -11.89 -9.20 6.18
C LEU A 31 -11.48 -10.15 7.31
N GLN A 32 -10.28 -9.98 7.85
CA GLN A 32 -9.75 -10.89 8.86
C GLN A 32 -10.39 -10.64 10.22
N ASP A 33 -10.55 -11.71 11.00
CA ASP A 33 -11.29 -11.68 12.28
C ASP A 33 -12.69 -11.06 12.16
N ARG A 34 -13.31 -11.12 10.97
CA ARG A 34 -14.72 -10.79 10.79
C ARG A 34 -15.56 -11.93 11.36
N ARG A 35 -16.41 -11.61 12.34
CA ARG A 35 -17.16 -12.61 13.13
C ARG A 35 -18.65 -12.52 12.83
N GLY A 36 -19.30 -13.68 12.64
CA GLY A 36 -20.75 -13.77 12.44
C GLY A 36 -21.58 -13.55 13.70
N ASP A 37 -20.94 -13.58 14.88
CA ASP A 37 -21.56 -13.37 16.20
C ASP A 37 -21.82 -11.89 16.54
N LYS A 38 -21.63 -10.97 15.58
CA LYS A 38 -21.82 -9.52 15.71
C LYS A 38 -20.93 -8.87 16.78
N THR A 39 -19.75 -9.44 17.05
CA THR A 39 -18.76 -8.83 17.93
C THR A 39 -17.65 -8.10 17.17
N THR A 40 -17.03 -7.11 17.82
CA THR A 40 -15.93 -6.33 17.24
C THR A 40 -14.68 -7.20 17.03
N PRO A 41 -14.03 -7.16 15.85
CA PRO A 41 -12.74 -7.78 15.62
C PRO A 41 -11.67 -7.32 16.62
N ARG A 42 -10.80 -8.23 17.06
CA ARG A 42 -9.70 -7.97 18.01
C ARG A 42 -8.32 -8.15 17.39
N TRP A 43 -8.22 -8.85 16.26
CA TRP A 43 -6.98 -9.08 15.52
C TRP A 43 -6.93 -8.23 14.24
N ARG A 44 -5.77 -7.61 13.96
CA ARG A 44 -5.59 -6.74 12.78
C ARG A 44 -5.52 -7.49 11.45
N GLY A 45 -5.21 -8.79 11.45
CA GLY A 45 -5.24 -9.60 10.23
C GLY A 45 -4.06 -9.50 9.27
N VAL A 46 -3.08 -8.64 9.54
CA VAL A 46 -1.93 -8.42 8.64
C VAL A 46 -0.76 -9.38 8.91
N THR A 47 0.09 -9.56 7.90
CA THR A 47 1.29 -10.41 7.98
C THR A 47 2.51 -9.68 8.56
N LEU A 48 3.63 -10.40 8.71
CA LEU A 48 4.83 -10.02 9.48
C LEU A 48 5.85 -9.22 8.67
N LEU A 49 5.47 -8.03 8.20
CA LEU A 49 6.30 -7.25 7.28
C LEU A 49 7.61 -6.72 7.90
N HIS A 50 7.64 -6.38 9.18
CA HIS A 50 8.86 -5.94 9.86
C HIS A 50 9.88 -7.08 9.93
N GLU A 51 9.42 -8.28 10.29
CA GLU A 51 10.24 -9.48 10.41
C GLU A 51 10.74 -9.97 9.04
N MET A 52 9.91 -9.83 8.01
CA MET A 52 10.29 -10.10 6.61
C MET A 52 11.37 -9.13 6.15
N LYS A 53 11.16 -7.82 6.37
CA LYS A 53 12.13 -6.79 6.00
C LYS A 53 13.47 -6.96 6.72
N ALA A 54 13.45 -7.30 8.01
CA ALA A 54 14.67 -7.61 8.78
C ALA A 54 15.47 -8.80 8.20
N ARG A 55 14.82 -9.67 7.42
CA ARG A 55 15.43 -10.80 6.70
C ARG A 55 15.80 -10.48 5.25
N GLY A 56 15.64 -9.24 4.81
CA GLY A 56 15.90 -8.84 3.43
C GLY A 56 14.87 -9.36 2.43
N ILE A 57 13.69 -9.81 2.88
CA ILE A 57 12.58 -10.16 1.99
C ILE A 57 11.99 -8.86 1.42
N PRO A 58 11.87 -8.71 0.08
CA PRO A 58 11.19 -7.57 -0.50
C PRO A 58 9.72 -7.57 -0.08
N VAL A 59 9.29 -6.47 0.53
CA VAL A 59 7.91 -6.29 1.00
C VAL A 59 7.25 -5.10 0.33
N ALA A 60 5.98 -5.27 -0.06
CA ALA A 60 5.15 -4.21 -0.58
C ALA A 60 3.77 -4.19 0.08
N VAL A 61 3.06 -3.08 -0.05
CA VAL A 61 1.64 -2.97 0.32
C VAL A 61 0.81 -2.50 -0.87
N ALA A 62 -0.42 -3.00 -0.99
CA ALA A 62 -1.34 -2.65 -2.06
C ALA A 62 -2.80 -2.57 -1.55
N SER A 63 -3.70 -2.02 -2.37
CA SER A 63 -5.14 -1.91 -2.08
C SER A 63 -5.87 -3.24 -2.15
N ASP A 64 -5.46 -4.15 -3.04
CA ASP A 64 -6.18 -5.38 -3.44
C ASP A 64 -7.45 -5.06 -4.22
N ASN A 65 -8.55 -4.87 -3.50
CA ASN A 65 -9.89 -4.72 -4.02
C ASN A 65 -10.31 -3.24 -4.05
N THR A 66 -11.19 -2.88 -4.98
CA THR A 66 -11.78 -1.54 -5.03
C THR A 66 -13.22 -1.64 -5.50
N ARG A 67 -14.15 -1.29 -4.59
CA ARG A 67 -15.60 -1.31 -4.82
C ARG A 67 -16.10 -2.64 -5.41
N ASP A 68 -15.69 -3.75 -4.79
CA ASP A 68 -16.08 -5.10 -5.23
C ASP A 68 -16.77 -5.90 -4.09
N PRO A 69 -17.23 -7.15 -4.34
CA PRO A 69 -17.93 -7.95 -3.34
C PRO A 69 -17.13 -8.28 -2.07
N PHE A 70 -15.80 -8.19 -2.09
CA PHE A 70 -14.93 -8.46 -0.94
C PHE A 70 -14.60 -7.19 -0.17
N TYR A 71 -14.41 -6.07 -0.87
CA TYR A 71 -14.15 -4.76 -0.29
C TYR A 71 -14.92 -3.68 -1.04
N ALA A 72 -16.02 -3.23 -0.44
CA ALA A 72 -16.95 -2.29 -1.06
C ALA A 72 -16.43 -0.84 -1.18
N TYR A 73 -15.17 -0.57 -0.83
CA TYR A 73 -14.60 0.77 -0.73
C TYR A 73 -13.31 0.90 -1.56
N GLY A 74 -12.70 2.09 -1.53
CA GLY A 74 -11.44 2.40 -2.23
C GLY A 74 -11.65 3.20 -3.52
N ASP A 75 -10.59 3.91 -3.94
CA ASP A 75 -10.54 4.73 -5.15
C ASP A 75 -9.20 4.62 -5.91
N LEU A 76 -8.42 3.57 -5.62
CA LEU A 76 -7.07 3.31 -6.19
C LEU A 76 -5.98 4.33 -5.77
N ASP A 77 -6.19 5.12 -4.71
CA ASP A 77 -5.17 6.03 -4.18
C ASP A 77 -4.05 5.30 -3.39
N MET A 78 -2.86 5.20 -3.97
CA MET A 78 -1.70 4.62 -3.28
C MET A 78 -1.22 5.43 -2.06
N LEU A 79 -1.52 6.73 -1.95
CA LEU A 79 -1.23 7.47 -0.72
C LEU A 79 -2.16 7.00 0.41
N GLU A 80 -3.44 6.73 0.11
CA GLU A 80 -4.35 6.14 1.09
C GLU A 80 -3.82 4.79 1.57
N VAL A 81 -3.42 3.91 0.64
CA VAL A 81 -2.85 2.60 0.96
C VAL A 81 -1.66 2.74 1.90
N TYR A 82 -0.70 3.62 1.58
CA TYR A 82 0.49 3.81 2.41
C TYR A 82 0.17 4.42 3.78
N ARG A 83 -0.76 5.38 3.82
CA ARG A 83 -1.23 6.01 5.06
C ARG A 83 -1.91 5.01 5.99
N MET A 84 -2.76 4.13 5.44
CA MET A 84 -3.41 3.08 6.20
C MET A 84 -2.41 1.99 6.61
N ALA A 85 -1.51 1.58 5.72
CA ALA A 85 -0.42 0.68 6.04
C ALA A 85 0.41 1.20 7.22
N THR A 86 0.75 2.49 7.22
CA THR A 86 1.49 3.12 8.32
C THR A 86 0.81 2.91 9.67
N ARG A 87 -0.50 3.13 9.75
CA ARG A 87 -1.26 3.00 11.00
C ARG A 87 -1.50 1.54 11.41
N ILE A 88 -1.73 0.67 10.44
CA ILE A 88 -2.08 -0.75 10.68
C ILE A 88 -0.82 -1.58 11.01
N LEU A 89 0.26 -1.34 10.27
CA LEU A 89 1.53 -2.08 10.33
C LEU A 89 2.63 -1.37 11.12
N HIS A 90 2.38 -0.16 11.63
CA HIS A 90 3.37 0.65 12.36
C HIS A 90 4.62 0.92 11.54
N PHE A 91 4.44 1.55 10.37
CA PHE A 91 5.57 2.04 9.55
C PHE A 91 6.06 3.42 10.01
N ASP A 92 5.57 3.91 11.14
CA ASP A 92 5.98 5.17 11.76
C ASP A 92 7.03 4.97 12.87
N HIS A 93 7.71 6.06 13.24
CA HIS A 93 8.62 6.17 14.39
C HIS A 93 9.67 5.03 14.53
N PRO A 94 10.69 4.97 13.66
CA PRO A 94 10.97 5.88 12.56
C PRO A 94 10.29 5.44 11.25
N VAL A 95 10.05 6.41 10.35
CA VAL A 95 9.55 6.11 8.99
C VAL A 95 10.55 5.27 8.19
N GLY A 96 11.85 5.54 8.39
CA GLY A 96 12.92 4.81 7.70
C GLY A 96 12.71 4.77 6.18
N ASP A 97 12.88 3.59 5.62
CA ASP A 97 12.73 3.25 4.20
C ASP A 97 11.35 2.63 3.87
N TRP A 98 10.36 2.68 4.76
CA TRP A 98 9.00 2.18 4.47
C TRP A 98 8.31 2.78 3.25
N PRO A 99 8.57 4.04 2.82
CA PRO A 99 8.01 4.55 1.57
C PRO A 99 8.35 3.69 0.34
N GLN A 100 9.46 2.95 0.38
CA GLN A 100 9.86 2.03 -0.69
C GLN A 100 8.85 0.90 -0.91
N ALA A 101 8.07 0.52 0.11
CA ALA A 101 7.06 -0.53 0.04
C ALA A 101 5.87 -0.17 -0.89
N VAL A 102 5.75 1.09 -1.32
CA VAL A 102 4.77 1.55 -2.31
C VAL A 102 5.40 2.23 -3.52
N THR A 103 6.74 2.25 -3.62
CA THR A 103 7.47 2.89 -4.73
C THR A 103 8.50 1.94 -5.35
N SER A 104 9.75 1.97 -4.88
CA SER A 104 10.86 1.26 -5.52
C SER A 104 10.80 -0.26 -5.36
N THR A 105 10.37 -0.77 -4.21
CA THR A 105 10.27 -2.23 -3.98
C THR A 105 9.29 -2.90 -4.94
N PRO A 106 8.01 -2.47 -5.06
CA PRO A 106 7.11 -3.09 -6.03
C PRO A 106 7.57 -2.89 -7.49
N ALA A 107 8.19 -1.76 -7.84
CA ALA A 107 8.77 -1.57 -9.18
C ALA A 107 9.86 -2.61 -9.49
N GLN A 108 10.77 -2.87 -8.55
CA GLN A 108 11.81 -3.90 -8.68
C GLN A 108 11.22 -5.31 -8.80
N VAL A 109 10.22 -5.64 -7.97
CA VAL A 109 9.54 -6.94 -8.01
C VAL A 109 8.83 -7.16 -9.35
N MET A 110 8.22 -6.11 -9.90
CA MET A 110 7.58 -6.13 -11.22
C MET A 110 8.56 -6.01 -12.39
N ARG A 111 9.87 -5.81 -12.13
CA ARG A 111 10.92 -5.61 -13.14
C ARG A 111 10.67 -4.38 -14.02
N LEU A 112 10.17 -3.30 -13.40
CA LEU A 112 9.96 -2.00 -14.05
C LEU A 112 11.22 -1.15 -13.85
N ASP A 113 12.21 -1.38 -14.70
CA ASP A 113 13.50 -0.67 -14.64
C ASP A 113 13.31 0.85 -14.77
N GLY A 114 13.92 1.61 -13.86
CA GLY A 114 13.83 3.08 -13.83
C GLY A 114 12.56 3.65 -13.17
N PHE A 115 11.64 2.81 -12.68
CA PHE A 115 10.43 3.25 -11.98
C PHE A 115 10.57 3.22 -10.44
N GLY A 116 9.74 4.01 -9.76
CA GLY A 116 9.66 4.02 -8.28
C GLY A 116 10.80 4.77 -7.59
N THR A 117 11.72 5.37 -8.35
CA THR A 117 12.85 6.17 -7.85
C THR A 117 12.99 7.47 -8.61
N LEU A 118 13.53 8.51 -7.98
CA LEU A 118 13.88 9.77 -8.64
C LEU A 118 15.41 9.87 -8.78
N ALA A 119 15.86 10.17 -9.99
CA ALA A 119 17.28 10.37 -10.30
C ALA A 119 17.45 11.42 -11.40
N ALA A 120 18.52 12.22 -11.31
CA ALA A 120 18.88 13.15 -12.38
C ALA A 120 19.14 12.39 -13.69
N GLY A 121 18.60 12.90 -14.81
CA GLY A 121 18.66 12.22 -16.11
C GLY A 121 17.61 11.12 -16.31
N GLY A 122 16.83 10.77 -15.28
CA GLY A 122 15.69 9.86 -15.39
C GLY A 122 14.42 10.54 -15.91
N ALA A 123 13.35 9.75 -16.06
CA ALA A 123 12.03 10.27 -16.44
C ALA A 123 11.48 11.24 -15.38
N ALA A 124 10.81 12.29 -15.83
CA ALA A 124 10.17 13.27 -14.95
C ALA A 124 8.76 12.81 -14.54
N ASP A 125 8.72 11.68 -13.82
CA ASP A 125 7.52 11.01 -13.33
C ASP A 125 7.48 11.04 -11.80
N PHE A 126 6.63 11.90 -11.21
CA PHE A 126 6.59 12.06 -9.76
C PHE A 126 5.27 12.67 -9.29
N VAL A 127 5.06 12.60 -7.98
CA VAL A 127 3.92 13.22 -7.30
C VAL A 127 4.44 14.25 -6.30
N VAL A 128 3.84 15.44 -6.30
CA VAL A 128 4.14 16.53 -5.37
C VAL A 128 2.99 16.68 -4.40
N PHE A 129 3.28 16.56 -3.12
CA PHE A 129 2.32 16.76 -2.03
C PHE A 129 2.57 18.10 -1.33
N LYS A 130 1.58 18.62 -0.61
CA LYS A 130 1.74 19.85 0.19
C LYS A 130 2.42 19.57 1.53
N GLY A 131 2.22 18.37 2.08
CA GLY A 131 2.85 17.95 3.33
C GLY A 131 4.38 18.09 3.27
N ARG A 132 4.97 18.76 4.27
CA ARG A 132 6.41 19.06 4.34
C ARG A 132 7.19 18.05 5.18
N SER A 133 6.47 17.17 5.86
CA SER A 133 6.99 16.08 6.67
C SER A 133 6.08 14.86 6.52
N TRP A 134 6.55 13.68 6.95
CA TRP A 134 5.72 12.48 6.98
C TRP A 134 4.49 12.63 7.87
N THR A 135 4.61 13.36 8.99
CA THR A 135 3.47 13.61 9.86
C THR A 135 2.41 14.47 9.17
N GLU A 136 2.80 15.53 8.45
CA GLU A 136 1.87 16.35 7.67
C GLU A 136 1.24 15.55 6.52
N LEU A 137 2.06 14.89 5.70
CA LEU A 137 1.63 14.11 4.53
C LEU A 137 0.63 13.01 4.91
N LEU A 138 0.88 12.27 6.00
CA LEU A 138 0.05 11.15 6.41
C LEU A 138 -1.14 11.55 7.32
N SER A 139 -1.29 12.84 7.64
CA SER A 139 -2.42 13.35 8.41
C SER A 139 -3.65 13.65 7.56
N ARG A 140 -3.47 13.93 6.26
CA ARG A 140 -4.55 14.29 5.33
C ARG A 140 -4.60 13.39 4.10
N PRO A 141 -5.67 13.42 3.30
CA PRO A 141 -5.73 12.70 2.02
C PRO A 141 -4.84 13.29 0.93
N GLU A 142 -4.46 14.57 1.02
CA GLU A 142 -3.62 15.25 0.01
C GLU A 142 -4.15 15.07 -1.43
N SER A 143 -5.48 15.03 -1.60
CA SER A 143 -6.14 14.82 -2.90
C SER A 143 -5.82 15.94 -3.91
N ASP A 144 -5.29 17.06 -3.45
CA ASP A 144 -4.84 18.20 -4.24
C ASP A 144 -3.39 18.06 -4.78
N ARG A 145 -2.69 16.95 -4.49
CA ARG A 145 -1.32 16.60 -4.96
C ARG A 145 -1.08 16.75 -6.46
N ILE A 146 -0.01 17.40 -6.92
CA ILE A 146 0.27 17.45 -8.37
C ILE A 146 0.87 16.11 -8.82
N VAL A 147 0.33 15.52 -9.88
CA VAL A 147 0.91 14.34 -10.53
C VAL A 147 1.56 14.79 -11.83
N VAL A 148 2.85 14.45 -12.00
CA VAL A 148 3.65 14.79 -13.18
C VAL A 148 4.02 13.49 -13.89
N ARG A 149 3.76 13.45 -15.20
CA ARG A 149 4.14 12.35 -16.09
C ARG A 149 4.87 12.95 -17.29
N ASP A 150 6.05 12.42 -17.62
CA ASP A 150 6.90 12.91 -18.69
C ASP A 150 7.12 14.44 -18.64
N GLY A 151 7.34 14.95 -17.43
CA GLY A 151 7.58 16.37 -17.18
C GLY A 151 6.35 17.28 -17.28
N ARG A 152 5.15 16.72 -17.47
CA ARG A 152 3.89 17.48 -17.58
C ARG A 152 2.94 17.12 -16.46
N ALA A 153 2.35 18.14 -15.82
CA ALA A 153 1.28 17.92 -14.86
C ALA A 153 0.05 17.33 -15.57
N ILE A 154 -0.50 16.24 -15.04
CA ILE A 154 -1.73 15.64 -15.57
C ILE A 154 -2.97 16.25 -14.91
N GLU A 155 -4.07 16.32 -15.67
CA GLU A 155 -5.38 16.65 -15.14
C GLU A 155 -5.91 15.51 -14.27
N ARG A 156 -6.58 15.87 -13.17
CA ARG A 156 -6.99 14.92 -12.12
C ARG A 156 -8.47 15.08 -11.75
N GLN A 157 -9.25 15.74 -12.60
CA GLN A 157 -10.68 15.84 -12.38
C GLN A 157 -11.27 14.45 -12.53
N LEU A 158 -11.81 13.91 -11.43
CA LEU A 158 -12.59 12.70 -11.47
C LEU A 158 -13.90 12.99 -12.23
N PRO A 159 -14.41 12.04 -13.03
CA PRO A 159 -15.74 12.17 -13.61
C PRO A 159 -16.79 12.26 -12.50
N ASP A 160 -17.91 12.93 -12.77
CA ASP A 160 -19.04 12.92 -11.84
C ASP A 160 -19.57 11.49 -11.69
N TYR A 161 -20.06 11.11 -10.51
CA TYR A 161 -20.63 9.79 -10.32
C TYR A 161 -21.80 9.51 -11.27
N ALA A 162 -22.58 10.54 -11.63
CA ALA A 162 -23.68 10.43 -12.58
C ALA A 162 -23.23 9.99 -13.98
N GLU A 163 -21.97 10.22 -14.35
CA GLU A 163 -21.40 9.74 -15.62
C GLU A 163 -21.21 8.21 -15.64
N LEU A 164 -21.35 7.54 -14.49
CA LEU A 164 -21.20 6.09 -14.33
C LEU A 164 -22.53 5.38 -14.03
N ASP A 165 -23.65 6.11 -13.93
CA ASP A 165 -24.94 5.56 -13.52
C ASP A 165 -25.42 4.43 -14.45
N ASP A 166 -25.20 4.56 -15.76
CA ASP A 166 -25.55 3.56 -16.77
C ASP A 166 -24.78 2.24 -16.61
N LEU A 167 -23.58 2.28 -16.02
CA LEU A 167 -22.78 1.09 -15.70
C LEU A 167 -23.24 0.38 -14.42
N MET A 168 -23.98 1.06 -13.54
CA MET A 168 -24.39 0.56 -12.24
C MET A 168 -25.84 0.04 -12.21
N VAL A 169 -26.66 0.39 -13.21
CA VAL A 169 -28.02 -0.14 -13.40
C VAL A 169 -27.95 -1.42 -14.24
N GLY A 170 -27.49 -2.51 -13.62
CA GLY A 170 -27.49 -3.87 -14.15
C GLY A 170 -28.25 -4.84 -13.24
#